data_AF-A0A5J4TRH5-F1
#
_entry.id   AF-A0A5J4TRH5-F1
#
_cell.length_a   1.000
_cell.length_b   1.000
_cell.length_c   1.000
_cell.angle_alpha   90.00
_cell.angle_beta   90.00
_cell.angle_gamma   90.00
#
_symmetry.space_group_name_H-M   'P 1'
#
loop_
_entity.id
_entity.type
_entity.pdbx_description
1 polymer ?
#
loop_
_entity_poly.entity_id
_entity_poly.type
_entity_poly.pdbx_seq_one_letter_code
_entity_poly.pdbx_strand_id
1 'polypeptide(L)'
;MQEVPQEQIERARPKPRVLPKYKNPYEIQLAIKFLTSDNKKLRSPPYIQLANQIIQYGQKKFGDTASIWITSALFHAYYTRDWNQMSDCVRSARQCHPTMTERYSLYELQFLVEKNIRLKVKVSKGNAEYQLFGDMDLFDHSSVAEQNQMIEAVQLVELAKMYIRQVWMEMCKENCDIGTTMKLLEKTVKIQKQAQMQLLQLLDEFPRSPNLLRTYAVMSRDID
;
A
#
# COMPACT_ATOMS: atom_id res chain seq x y z
N MET A 1 -43.47 19.55 44.51
CA MET A 1 -42.26 19.03 43.86
C MET A 1 -41.11 19.93 44.26
N GLN A 2 -40.17 19.44 45.08
CA GLN A 2 -39.02 20.23 45.51
C GLN A 2 -38.04 20.32 44.33
N GLU A 3 -37.77 21.54 43.87
CA GLU A 3 -36.76 21.82 42.86
C GLU A 3 -35.38 21.54 43.46
N VAL A 4 -34.72 20.50 42.95
CA VAL A 4 -33.35 20.18 43.34
C VAL A 4 -32.44 21.31 42.81
N PRO A 5 -31.66 21.99 43.67
CA PRO A 5 -30.80 23.09 43.24
C PRO A 5 -29.81 22.63 42.17
N GLN A 6 -29.75 23.33 41.04
CA GLN A 6 -28.89 22.98 39.89
C GLN A 6 -27.40 22.81 40.26
N GLU A 7 -26.93 23.46 41.32
CA GLU A 7 -25.57 23.33 41.85
C GLU A 7 -25.26 21.92 42.39
N GLN A 8 -26.26 21.18 42.88
CA GLN A 8 -26.07 19.80 43.35
C GLN A 8 -25.96 18.82 42.17
N ILE A 9 -26.54 19.16 41.01
CA ILE A 9 -26.47 18.36 39.79
C ILE A 9 -25.07 18.49 39.14
N GLU A 10 -24.43 19.67 39.21
CA GLU A 10 -23.06 19.86 38.70
C GLU A 10 -22.00 19.16 39.56
N ARG A 11 -22.17 19.11 40.89
CA ARG A 11 -21.26 18.38 41.80
C ARG A 11 -21.35 16.86 41.67
N ALA A 12 -22.47 16.35 41.17
CA ALA A 12 -22.69 14.92 40.93
C ALA A 12 -22.10 14.44 39.58
N ARG A 13 -21.67 15.34 38.70
CA ARG A 13 -21.00 14.95 37.46
C ARG A 13 -19.57 14.54 37.77
N PRO A 14 -19.12 13.33 37.41
CA PRO A 14 -17.74 12.94 37.59
C PRO A 14 -16.86 13.94 36.82
N LYS A 15 -15.90 14.55 37.54
CA LYS A 15 -14.94 15.50 36.94
C LYS A 15 -14.32 14.85 35.70
N PRO A 16 -14.17 15.58 34.57
CA PRO A 16 -13.60 15.02 33.36
C PRO A 16 -12.21 14.46 33.69
N ARG A 17 -12.01 13.17 33.44
CA ARG A 17 -10.70 12.54 33.65
C ARG A 17 -9.74 13.12 32.63
N VAL A 18 -8.82 13.95 33.09
CA VAL A 18 -7.78 14.57 32.25
C VAL A 18 -6.70 13.52 31.98
N LEU A 19 -6.21 13.45 30.74
CA LEU A 19 -5.09 12.59 30.39
C LEU A 19 -3.83 12.98 31.19
N PRO A 20 -3.00 12.01 31.61
CA PRO A 20 -1.75 12.30 32.28
C PRO A 20 -0.80 13.07 31.36
N LYS A 21 0.09 13.89 31.94
CA LYS A 21 1.09 14.65 31.18
C LYS A 21 2.27 13.73 30.87
N TYR A 22 2.45 13.39 29.59
CA TYR A 22 3.56 12.57 29.12
C TYR A 22 4.82 13.40 28.88
N LYS A 23 6.00 12.92 29.30
CA LYS A 23 7.29 13.61 29.17
C LYS A 23 8.05 13.23 27.90
N ASN A 24 7.89 12.01 27.42
CA ASN A 24 8.64 11.45 26.27
C ASN A 24 7.67 10.71 25.32
N PRO A 25 7.91 10.72 23.99
CA PRO A 25 7.22 9.85 23.02
C PRO A 25 7.05 8.39 23.48
N TYR A 26 8.05 7.83 24.16
CA TYR A 26 7.99 6.45 24.67
C TYR A 26 6.86 6.22 25.68
N GLU A 27 6.55 7.21 26.52
CA GLU A 27 5.45 7.10 27.47
C GLU A 27 4.08 7.06 26.77
N ILE A 28 3.97 7.73 25.61
CA ILE A 28 2.77 7.63 24.76
C ILE A 28 2.62 6.22 24.20
N GLN A 29 3.72 5.62 23.72
CA GLN A 29 3.72 4.25 23.21
C GLN A 29 3.32 3.24 24.31
N LEU A 30 3.83 3.41 25.53
CA LEU A 30 3.43 2.59 26.67
C LEU A 30 1.95 2.80 27.04
N ALA A 31 1.46 4.03 26.96
CA ALA A 31 0.09 4.38 27.31
C ALA A 31 -0.96 3.73 26.39
N ILE A 32 -0.60 3.36 25.16
CA ILE A 32 -1.50 2.65 24.22
C ILE A 32 -1.33 1.13 24.24
N LYS A 33 -0.33 0.60 24.96
CA LYS A 33 0.00 -0.84 25.01
C LYS A 33 -1.12 -1.70 25.59
N PHE A 34 -2.06 -1.12 26.34
CA PHE A 34 -3.23 -1.87 26.83
C PHE A 34 -4.06 -2.47 25.67
N LEU A 35 -4.01 -1.88 24.46
CA LEU A 35 -4.65 -2.41 23.26
C LEU A 35 -4.02 -3.71 22.75
N THR A 36 -2.75 -3.97 23.07
CA THR A 36 -2.05 -5.21 22.67
C THR A 36 -2.35 -6.38 23.59
N SER A 37 -3.03 -6.15 24.72
CA SER A 37 -3.41 -7.23 25.63
C SER A 37 -4.31 -8.27 24.95
N ASP A 38 -4.30 -9.49 25.49
CA ASP A 38 -5.16 -10.60 25.01
C ASP A 38 -6.65 -10.35 25.28
N ASN A 39 -6.96 -9.36 26.12
CA ASN A 39 -8.32 -9.00 26.45
C ASN A 39 -8.99 -8.25 25.29
N LYS A 40 -9.74 -8.98 24.48
CA LYS A 40 -10.50 -8.45 23.33
C LYS A 40 -11.41 -7.26 23.69
N LYS A 41 -11.90 -7.15 24.93
CA LYS A 41 -12.74 -6.02 25.38
C LYS A 41 -12.00 -4.68 25.26
N LEU A 42 -10.68 -4.69 25.44
CA LEU A 42 -9.84 -3.51 25.35
C LEU A 42 -9.60 -3.06 23.89
N ARG A 43 -10.04 -3.84 22.90
CA ARG A 43 -10.06 -3.44 21.48
C ARG A 43 -11.44 -2.98 21.01
N SER A 44 -12.37 -2.75 21.95
CA SER A 44 -13.69 -2.20 21.61
C SER A 44 -13.60 -0.70 21.28
N PRO A 45 -14.58 -0.13 20.54
CA PRO A 45 -14.56 1.26 20.09
C PRO A 45 -14.19 2.33 21.13
N PRO A 46 -14.69 2.31 22.39
CA PRO A 46 -14.35 3.37 23.36
C PRO A 46 -12.86 3.39 23.72
N TYR A 47 -12.21 2.23 23.76
CA TYR A 47 -10.79 2.12 24.06
C TYR A 47 -9.91 2.54 22.88
N ILE A 48 -10.36 2.25 21.66
CA ILE A 48 -9.72 2.75 20.43
C ILE A 48 -9.81 4.28 20.38
N GLN A 49 -10.97 4.87 20.74
CA GLN A 49 -11.13 6.32 20.81
C GLN A 49 -10.21 6.95 21.87
N LEU A 50 -10.10 6.33 23.05
CA LEU A 50 -9.17 6.76 24.08
C LEU A 50 -7.72 6.73 23.59
N ALA A 51 -7.30 5.64 22.95
CA ALA A 51 -5.96 5.54 22.38
C ALA A 51 -5.71 6.57 21.29
N ASN A 52 -6.70 6.86 20.45
CA ASN A 52 -6.61 7.92 19.44
C ASN A 52 -6.42 9.30 20.09
N GLN A 53 -7.11 9.61 21.19
CA GLN A 53 -6.90 10.85 21.95
C GLN A 53 -5.48 10.96 22.53
N ILE A 54 -4.94 9.86 23.06
CA ILE A 54 -3.57 9.78 23.58
C ILE A 54 -2.56 10.01 22.45
N ILE A 55 -2.78 9.41 21.28
CA ILE A 55 -1.93 9.58 20.10
C ILE A 55 -1.97 11.01 19.58
N GLN A 56 -3.15 11.61 19.46
CA GLN A 56 -3.31 13.00 19.04
C GLN A 56 -2.62 13.98 19.99
N TYR A 57 -2.67 13.71 21.30
CA TYR A 57 -1.89 14.46 22.28
C TYR A 57 -0.38 14.32 22.01
N GLY A 58 0.08 13.09 21.78
CA GLY A 58 1.47 12.79 21.43
C GLY A 58 1.94 13.52 20.17
N GLN A 59 1.15 13.48 19.09
CA GLN A 59 1.44 14.16 17.83
C GLN A 59 1.56 15.68 18.01
N LYS A 60 0.67 16.29 18.81
CA LYS A 60 0.72 17.73 19.08
C LYS A 60 1.96 18.13 19.89
N LYS A 61 2.42 17.28 20.81
CA LYS A 61 3.52 17.60 21.73
C LYS A 61 4.89 17.21 21.18
N PHE A 62 4.96 16.10 20.45
CA PHE A 62 6.22 15.48 20.00
C PHE A 62 6.26 15.32 18.48
N GLY A 63 5.50 16.14 17.73
CA GLY A 63 5.35 16.07 16.29
C GLY A 63 6.66 16.20 15.49
N ASP A 64 7.74 16.66 16.11
CA ASP A 64 9.05 16.73 15.47
C ASP A 64 9.81 15.40 15.50
N THR A 65 9.31 14.38 16.22
CA THR A 65 9.99 13.09 16.40
C THR A 65 9.36 12.02 15.50
N ALA A 66 10.17 11.28 14.74
CA ALA A 66 9.66 10.21 13.87
C ALA A 66 8.92 9.10 14.64
N SER A 67 9.39 8.76 15.86
CA SER A 67 8.84 7.69 16.69
C SER A 67 7.34 7.84 17.01
N ILE A 68 6.84 9.06 17.24
CA ILE A 68 5.40 9.25 17.53
C ILE A 68 4.56 9.00 16.28
N TRP A 69 5.05 9.42 15.11
CA TRP A 69 4.37 9.21 13.84
C TRP A 69 4.37 7.75 13.43
N ILE A 70 5.48 7.02 13.66
CA ILE A 70 5.55 5.57 13.46
C ILE A 70 4.56 4.85 14.38
N THR A 71 4.49 5.24 15.65
CA THR A 71 3.52 4.70 16.62
C THR A 71 2.08 4.98 16.16
N SER A 72 1.82 6.17 15.63
CA SER A 72 0.51 6.56 15.08
C SER A 72 0.15 5.73 13.84
N ALA A 73 1.10 5.52 12.92
CA ALA A 73 0.90 4.72 11.73
C ALA A 73 0.58 3.25 12.08
N LEU A 74 1.30 2.67 13.03
CA LEU A 74 1.01 1.33 13.55
C LEU A 74 -0.38 1.26 14.18
N PHE A 75 -0.78 2.26 14.96
CA PHE A 75 -2.11 2.31 15.54
C PHE A 75 -3.20 2.29 14.46
N HIS A 76 -3.05 3.09 13.41
CA HIS A 76 -4.01 3.13 12.31
C HIS A 76 -4.04 1.83 11.49
N ALA A 77 -2.89 1.19 11.29
CA ALA A 77 -2.80 -0.09 10.61
C ALA A 77 -3.59 -1.21 11.33
N TYR A 78 -3.42 -1.32 12.66
CA TYR A 78 -3.95 -2.46 13.42
C TYR A 78 -5.35 -2.24 13.99
N TYR A 79 -5.68 -1.01 14.43
CA TYR A 79 -6.90 -0.78 15.22
C TYR A 79 -7.99 -0.04 14.46
N THR A 80 -7.66 1.00 13.68
CA THR A 80 -8.68 1.75 12.91
C THR A 80 -8.82 1.23 11.48
N ARG A 81 -7.79 0.56 10.94
CA ARG A 81 -7.66 0.14 9.53
C ARG A 81 -7.86 1.31 8.55
N ASP A 82 -7.45 2.50 8.97
CA ASP A 82 -7.50 3.70 8.14
C ASP A 82 -6.15 3.91 7.45
N TRP A 83 -6.05 3.40 6.22
CA TRP A 83 -4.83 3.47 5.42
C TRP A 83 -4.47 4.89 4.97
N ASN A 84 -5.44 5.81 4.91
CA ASN A 84 -5.19 7.19 4.52
C ASN A 84 -4.49 7.93 5.68
N GLN A 85 -5.05 7.82 6.89
CA GLN A 85 -4.41 8.39 8.08
C GLN A 85 -3.05 7.75 8.37
N MET A 86 -2.92 6.44 8.13
CA MET A 86 -1.63 5.77 8.21
C MET A 86 -0.61 6.35 7.21
N SER A 87 -1.01 6.56 5.95
CA SER A 87 -0.17 7.17 4.92
C SER A 87 0.31 8.57 5.32
N ASP A 88 -0.59 9.40 5.85
CA ASP A 88 -0.27 10.74 6.34
C ASP A 88 0.75 10.67 7.49
N CYS A 89 0.59 9.74 8.43
CA CYS A 89 1.55 9.53 9.51
C CYS A 89 2.93 9.10 8.97
N VAL A 90 2.99 8.18 8.00
CA VAL A 90 4.26 7.75 7.38
C VAL A 90 4.95 8.92 6.67
N ARG A 91 4.20 9.77 5.98
CA ARG A 91 4.72 10.97 5.33
C ARG A 91 5.29 11.96 6.35
N SER A 92 4.58 12.23 7.44
CA SER A 92 5.07 13.11 8.51
C SER A 92 6.32 12.54 9.17
N ALA A 93 6.36 11.23 9.45
CA ALA A 93 7.53 10.58 10.05
C ALA A 93 8.82 10.74 9.22
N ARG A 94 8.72 10.70 7.89
CA ARG A 94 9.86 10.89 6.99
C ARG A 94 10.47 12.29 7.06
N GLN A 95 9.66 13.30 7.42
CA GLN A 95 10.11 14.68 7.57
C GLN A 95 10.85 14.91 8.90
N CYS A 96 10.68 14.02 9.88
CA CYS A 96 11.24 14.11 11.23
C CYS A 96 12.64 13.50 11.39
N HIS A 97 13.43 13.38 10.31
CA HIS A 97 14.80 12.83 10.33
C HIS A 97 14.93 11.47 11.07
N PRO A 98 14.24 10.42 10.60
CA PRO A 98 14.21 9.12 11.28
C PRO A 98 15.60 8.48 11.39
N THR A 99 15.85 7.84 12.52
CA THR A 99 17.02 6.98 12.75
C THR A 99 17.04 5.78 11.80
N MET A 100 18.18 5.11 11.64
CA MET A 100 18.29 3.96 10.73
C MET A 100 17.26 2.87 11.01
N THR A 101 17.02 2.52 12.28
CA THR A 101 16.01 1.53 12.67
C THR A 101 14.59 1.97 12.31
N GLU A 102 14.29 3.26 12.51
CA GLU A 102 13.00 3.84 12.17
C GLU A 102 12.77 3.88 10.65
N ARG A 103 13.83 4.07 9.85
CA ARG A 103 13.74 4.02 8.37
C ARG A 103 13.30 2.65 7.88
N TYR A 104 13.79 1.56 8.46
CA TYR A 104 13.31 0.22 8.14
C TYR A 104 11.83 0.05 8.49
N SER A 105 11.40 0.53 9.65
CA SER A 105 9.97 0.51 10.02
C SER A 105 9.11 1.33 9.04
N LEU A 106 9.60 2.49 8.59
CA LEU A 106 8.91 3.33 7.62
C LEU A 106 8.81 2.70 6.23
N TYR A 107 9.81 1.90 5.83
CA TYR A 107 9.76 1.14 4.59
C TYR A 107 8.65 0.08 4.64
N GLU A 108 8.61 -0.72 5.71
CA GLU A 108 7.56 -1.75 5.91
C GLU A 108 6.16 -1.13 6.00
N LEU A 109 6.02 -0.01 6.71
CA LEU A 109 4.75 0.71 6.82
C LEU A 109 4.31 1.27 5.47
N GLN A 110 5.22 1.81 4.67
CA GLN A 110 4.92 2.29 3.32
C GLN A 110 4.43 1.15 2.42
N PHE A 111 5.14 0.02 2.45
CA PHE A 111 4.74 -1.17 1.70
C PHE A 111 3.34 -1.64 2.09
N LEU A 112 3.03 -1.66 3.40
CA LEU A 112 1.72 -2.04 3.90
C LEU A 112 0.62 -1.06 3.43
N VAL A 113 0.88 0.25 3.42
CA VAL A 113 -0.04 1.27 2.88
C VAL A 113 -0.30 1.03 1.39
N GLU A 114 0.76 0.89 0.59
CA GLU A 114 0.64 0.72 -0.86
C GLU A 114 -0.11 -0.56 -1.22
N LYS A 115 0.20 -1.68 -0.56
CA LYS A 115 -0.51 -2.95 -0.74
C LYS A 115 -2.01 -2.79 -0.51
N ASN A 116 -2.41 -2.17 0.60
CA ASN A 116 -3.82 -2.08 0.97
C ASN A 116 -4.59 -1.02 0.18
N ILE A 117 -3.95 0.10 -0.19
CA ILE A 117 -4.56 1.11 -1.06
C ILE A 117 -4.74 0.55 -2.48
N ARG A 118 -3.72 -0.11 -3.04
CA ARG A 118 -3.82 -0.76 -4.37
C ARG A 118 -4.92 -1.83 -4.39
N LEU A 119 -5.05 -2.63 -3.34
CA LEU A 119 -6.15 -3.59 -3.21
C LEU A 119 -7.53 -2.92 -3.18
N LYS A 120 -7.69 -1.77 -2.50
CA LYS A 120 -8.96 -1.03 -2.52
C LYS A 120 -9.32 -0.52 -3.92
N VAL A 121 -8.35 -0.02 -4.68
CA VAL A 121 -8.58 0.44 -6.07
C VAL A 121 -9.02 -0.72 -6.96
N LYS A 122 -8.46 -1.93 -6.76
CA LYS A 122 -8.87 -3.15 -7.46
C LYS A 122 -10.30 -3.61 -7.14
N VAL A 123 -10.83 -3.31 -5.94
CA VAL A 123 -12.21 -3.66 -5.57
C VAL A 123 -13.23 -2.66 -6.13
N SER A 124 -12.89 -1.37 -6.20
CA SER A 124 -13.81 -0.35 -6.73
C SER A 124 -13.93 -0.35 -8.25
N LYS A 125 -12.91 -0.81 -8.98
CA LYS A 125 -13.01 -1.08 -10.41
C LYS A 125 -13.30 -2.56 -10.58
N GLY A 126 -14.57 -2.92 -10.79
CA GLY A 126 -15.09 -4.31 -10.81
C GLY A 126 -14.56 -5.23 -11.91
N ASN A 127 -13.26 -5.19 -12.20
CA ASN A 127 -12.56 -6.16 -13.04
C ASN A 127 -11.64 -6.97 -12.14
N ALA A 128 -12.14 -8.15 -11.74
CA ALA A 128 -11.32 -9.22 -11.23
C ALA A 128 -10.46 -9.76 -12.38
N GLU A 129 -9.38 -9.07 -12.71
CA GLU A 129 -8.38 -9.56 -13.66
C GLU A 129 -6.98 -9.51 -13.02
N TYR A 130 -6.37 -10.69 -13.03
CA TYR A 130 -4.99 -11.05 -12.67
C TYR A 130 -4.61 -11.07 -11.19
N GLN A 131 -4.99 -12.17 -10.54
CA GLN A 131 -4.10 -12.88 -9.64
C GLN A 131 -2.96 -13.49 -10.47
N LEU A 132 -1.78 -12.86 -10.47
CA LEU A 132 -0.50 -13.50 -10.88
C LEU A 132 0.75 -12.74 -10.40
N PHE A 133 0.61 -11.80 -9.45
CA PHE A 133 1.74 -11.05 -8.86
C PHE A 133 2.34 -11.72 -7.61
N GLY A 134 2.14 -13.03 -7.45
CA GLY A 134 2.86 -13.82 -6.45
C GLY A 134 4.12 -14.38 -7.10
N ASP A 135 5.29 -14.09 -6.52
CA ASP A 135 6.62 -14.59 -6.90
C ASP A 135 7.35 -13.91 -8.07
N MET A 136 7.19 -12.60 -8.25
CA MET A 136 8.30 -11.83 -8.81
C MET A 136 8.78 -10.86 -7.74
N ASP A 137 10.03 -11.05 -7.31
CA ASP A 137 10.75 -10.17 -6.39
C ASP A 137 10.84 -8.75 -6.97
N LEU A 138 9.75 -7.98 -6.86
CA LEU A 138 9.66 -6.54 -7.11
C LEU A 138 10.31 -5.74 -5.97
N PHE A 139 11.33 -6.33 -5.33
CA PHE A 139 12.01 -5.85 -4.14
C PHE A 139 13.40 -5.28 -4.48
N ASP A 140 13.44 -4.28 -5.36
CA ASP A 140 14.63 -3.45 -5.51
C ASP A 140 14.29 -1.99 -5.20
N HIS A 141 15.30 -1.18 -4.91
CA HIS A 141 15.25 0.23 -4.50
C HIS A 141 14.70 1.20 -5.58
N SER A 142 13.83 0.71 -6.46
CA SER A 142 13.25 1.43 -7.58
C SER A 142 12.19 2.44 -7.14
N SER A 143 12.13 3.57 -7.84
CA SER A 143 11.14 4.60 -7.58
C SER A 143 9.72 4.10 -7.89
N VAL A 144 8.69 4.64 -7.21
CA VAL A 144 7.28 4.28 -7.50
C VAL A 144 6.91 4.54 -8.97
N ALA A 145 7.54 5.53 -9.61
CA ALA A 145 7.36 5.82 -11.02
C ALA A 145 7.92 4.70 -11.92
N GLU A 146 9.15 4.24 -11.64
CA GLU A 146 9.79 3.11 -12.32
C GLU A 146 8.96 1.83 -12.17
N GLN A 147 8.41 1.57 -10.98
CA GLN A 147 7.53 0.42 -10.76
C GLN A 147 6.25 0.49 -11.59
N ASN A 148 5.62 1.66 -11.69
CA ASN A 148 4.38 1.80 -12.47
C ASN A 148 4.64 1.60 -13.97
N GLN A 149 5.74 2.16 -14.50
CA GLN A 149 6.12 1.98 -15.90
C GLN A 149 6.53 0.52 -16.19
N MET A 150 7.22 -0.13 -15.25
CA MET A 150 7.57 -1.55 -15.36
C MET A 150 6.31 -2.45 -15.37
N ILE A 151 5.31 -2.16 -14.54
CA ILE A 151 4.03 -2.89 -14.53
C ILE A 151 3.31 -2.73 -15.88
N GLU A 152 3.26 -1.52 -16.44
CA GLU A 152 2.65 -1.27 -17.74
C GLU A 152 3.37 -2.06 -18.86
N ALA A 153 4.70 -2.02 -18.88
CA ALA A 153 5.49 -2.76 -19.86
C ALA A 153 5.29 -4.28 -19.76
N VAL A 154 5.25 -4.82 -18.54
CA VAL A 154 4.95 -6.26 -18.30
C VAL A 154 3.56 -6.64 -18.80
N GLN A 155 2.55 -5.79 -18.59
CA GLN A 155 1.18 -6.03 -19.07
C GLN A 155 1.12 -6.12 -20.60
N LEU A 156 1.86 -5.26 -21.32
CA LEU A 156 1.91 -5.33 -22.78
C LEU A 156 2.58 -6.61 -23.27
N VAL A 157 3.64 -7.06 -22.60
CA VAL A 157 4.30 -8.34 -22.92
C VAL A 157 3.34 -9.52 -22.71
N GLU A 158 2.61 -9.56 -21.60
CA GLU A 158 1.61 -10.61 -21.35
C GLU A 158 0.46 -10.58 -22.35
N LEU A 159 -0.02 -9.39 -22.71
CA LEU A 159 -1.06 -9.23 -23.71
C LEU A 159 -0.62 -9.76 -25.08
N ALA A 160 0.62 -9.48 -25.50
CA ALA A 160 1.20 -10.05 -26.71
C ALA A 160 1.29 -11.59 -26.63
N LYS A 161 1.71 -12.16 -25.48
CA LYS A 161 1.71 -13.61 -25.26
C LYS A 161 0.31 -14.23 -25.35
N MET A 162 -0.72 -13.53 -24.89
CA MET A 162 -2.09 -14.01 -25.01
C MET A 162 -2.56 -14.04 -26.46
N TYR A 163 -2.29 -12.98 -27.23
CA TYR A 163 -2.68 -12.94 -28.64
C TYR A 163 -1.94 -13.98 -29.49
N ILE A 164 -0.64 -14.22 -29.26
CA ILE A 164 0.08 -15.27 -30.00
C ILE A 164 -0.43 -16.68 -29.65
N ARG A 165 -0.78 -16.93 -28.38
CA ARG A 165 -1.45 -18.18 -27.98
C ARG A 165 -2.80 -18.34 -28.66
N GLN A 166 -3.56 -17.25 -28.78
CA GLN A 166 -4.85 -17.29 -29.46
C GLN A 166 -4.68 -17.56 -30.96
N VAL A 167 -3.69 -16.96 -31.61
CA VAL A 167 -3.32 -17.26 -33.02
C VAL A 167 -3.00 -18.75 -33.16
N TRP A 168 -2.18 -19.31 -32.27
CA TRP A 168 -1.84 -20.72 -32.28
C TRP A 168 -3.10 -21.61 -32.15
N MET A 169 -4.00 -21.27 -31.23
CA MET A 169 -5.25 -22.01 -31.05
C MET A 169 -6.17 -21.95 -32.27
N GLU A 170 -6.28 -20.80 -32.95
CA GLU A 170 -7.06 -20.68 -34.18
C GLU A 170 -6.44 -21.50 -35.32
N MET A 171 -5.11 -21.50 -35.44
CA MET A 171 -4.38 -22.31 -36.44
C MET A 171 -4.54 -23.82 -36.22
N CYS A 172 -4.72 -24.27 -34.97
CA CYS A 172 -4.93 -25.69 -34.66
C CYS A 172 -6.37 -26.17 -34.92
N LYS A 173 -7.31 -25.29 -35.28
CA LYS A 173 -8.68 -25.69 -35.61
C LYS A 173 -8.75 -26.28 -37.02
N GLU A 174 -9.60 -27.29 -37.20
CA GLU A 174 -9.85 -27.91 -38.52
C GLU A 174 -10.43 -26.91 -39.54
N ASN A 175 -11.24 -25.95 -39.07
CA ASN A 175 -11.77 -24.84 -39.86
C ASN A 175 -11.08 -23.53 -39.45
N CYS A 176 -9.83 -23.36 -39.88
CA CYS A 176 -9.06 -22.14 -39.61
C CYS A 176 -9.55 -20.97 -40.50
N ASP A 177 -10.03 -19.91 -39.87
CA ASP A 177 -10.27 -18.64 -40.56
C ASP A 177 -8.96 -17.83 -40.60
N ILE A 178 -8.32 -17.86 -41.76
CA ILE A 178 -7.05 -17.18 -42.02
C ILE A 178 -7.19 -15.66 -41.84
N GLY A 179 -8.37 -15.08 -42.15
CA GLY A 179 -8.59 -13.64 -42.06
C GLY A 179 -8.62 -13.13 -40.62
N THR A 180 -9.20 -13.89 -39.70
CA THR A 180 -9.20 -13.55 -38.26
C THR A 180 -7.85 -13.85 -37.63
N THR A 181 -7.21 -14.96 -38.00
CA THR A 181 -5.86 -15.32 -37.55
C THR A 181 -4.84 -14.24 -37.93
N MET A 182 -4.88 -13.74 -39.16
CA MET A 182 -4.00 -12.67 -39.63
C MET A 182 -4.23 -11.36 -38.86
N LYS A 183 -5.48 -11.00 -38.59
CA LYS A 183 -5.81 -9.81 -37.77
C LYS A 183 -5.29 -9.92 -36.33
N LEU A 184 -5.34 -11.11 -35.75
CA LEU A 184 -4.79 -11.35 -34.41
C LEU A 184 -3.27 -11.28 -34.42
N LEU A 185 -2.62 -11.85 -35.44
CA LEU A 185 -1.17 -11.79 -35.61
C LEU A 185 -0.67 -10.36 -35.80
N GLU A 186 -1.32 -9.55 -36.64
CA GLU A 186 -0.98 -8.13 -36.80
C GLU A 186 -1.10 -7.34 -35.49
N LYS A 187 -2.09 -7.67 -34.66
CA LYS A 187 -2.24 -7.06 -33.33
C LYS A 187 -1.10 -7.46 -32.39
N THR A 188 -0.72 -8.74 -32.39
CA THR A 188 0.43 -9.22 -31.61
C THR A 188 1.69 -8.44 -31.95
N VAL A 189 2.02 -8.32 -33.26
CA VAL A 189 3.23 -7.62 -33.72
C VAL A 189 3.23 -6.15 -33.31
N LYS A 190 2.09 -5.46 -33.40
CA LYS A 190 1.97 -4.05 -32.97
C LYS A 190 2.21 -3.89 -31.47
N ILE A 191 1.60 -4.76 -30.66
CA ILE A 191 1.70 -4.70 -29.18
C ILE A 191 3.11 -5.09 -28.73
N GLN A 192 3.70 -6.11 -29.33
CA GLN A 192 5.09 -6.52 -29.10
C GLN A 192 6.07 -5.39 -29.38
N LYS A 193 5.95 -4.74 -30.54
CA LYS A 193 6.81 -3.60 -30.88
C LYS A 193 6.66 -2.45 -29.88
N GLN A 194 5.45 -2.17 -29.43
CA GLN A 194 5.19 -1.17 -28.39
C GLN A 194 5.83 -1.56 -27.05
N ALA A 195 5.70 -2.82 -26.64
CA ALA A 195 6.31 -3.35 -25.42
C ALA A 195 7.85 -3.27 -25.49
N GLN A 196 8.44 -3.67 -26.62
CA GLN A 196 9.88 -3.60 -26.86
C GLN A 196 10.41 -2.17 -26.76
N MET A 197 9.73 -1.21 -27.39
CA MET A 197 10.09 0.21 -27.30
C MET A 197 10.04 0.72 -25.86
N GLN A 198 8.98 0.41 -25.11
CA GLN A 198 8.86 0.84 -23.71
C GLN A 198 9.94 0.19 -22.82
N LEU A 199 10.22 -1.10 -23.00
CA LEU A 199 11.26 -1.79 -22.23
C LEU A 199 12.66 -1.28 -22.54
N LEU A 200 12.96 -0.95 -23.81
CA LEU A 200 14.25 -0.36 -24.19
C LEU A 200 14.42 1.05 -23.59
N GLN A 201 13.38 1.88 -23.64
CA GLN A 201 13.39 3.18 -22.98
C GLN A 201 13.65 3.06 -21.48
N LEU A 202 12.99 2.10 -20.81
CA LEU A 202 13.21 1.83 -19.40
C LEU A 202 14.62 1.30 -19.11
N LEU A 203 15.22 0.52 -20.03
CA LEU A 203 16.58 -0.01 -19.89
C LEU A 203 17.63 1.09 -20.03
N ASP A 204 17.38 2.08 -20.90
CA ASP A 204 18.22 3.26 -21.04
C ASP A 204 18.16 4.14 -19.78
N GLU A 205 16.97 4.30 -19.19
CA GLU A 205 16.77 5.07 -17.96
C GLU A 205 17.31 4.35 -16.70
N PHE A 206 17.11 3.02 -16.63
CA PHE A 206 17.44 2.19 -15.46
C PHE A 206 18.28 0.96 -15.83
N PRO A 207 19.53 1.14 -16.31
CA PRO A 207 20.36 0.05 -16.85
C PRO A 207 20.82 -0.97 -15.80
N ARG A 208 20.65 -0.66 -14.51
CA ARG A 208 21.09 -1.50 -13.40
C ARG A 208 19.99 -2.39 -12.85
N SER A 209 18.75 -2.30 -13.35
CA SER A 209 17.63 -3.12 -12.86
C SER A 209 17.72 -4.54 -13.45
N PRO A 210 18.07 -5.56 -12.64
CA PRO A 210 18.18 -6.94 -13.14
C PRO A 210 16.82 -7.51 -13.53
N ASN A 211 15.76 -7.02 -12.90
CA ASN A 211 14.39 -7.43 -13.18
C ASN A 211 13.93 -6.97 -14.56
N LEU A 212 14.28 -5.74 -14.95
CA LEU A 212 13.95 -5.22 -16.28
C LEU A 212 14.67 -5.99 -17.39
N LEU A 213 15.95 -6.28 -17.19
CA LEU A 213 16.74 -7.12 -18.11
C LEU A 213 16.13 -8.52 -18.26
N ARG A 214 15.68 -9.12 -17.15
CA ARG A 214 15.00 -10.43 -17.17
C ARG A 214 13.70 -10.38 -17.95
N THR A 215 12.87 -9.35 -17.73
CA THR A 215 11.60 -9.16 -18.45
C THR A 215 11.84 -9.00 -19.95
N TYR A 216 12.82 -8.20 -20.34
CA TYR A 216 13.20 -8.03 -21.75
C TYR A 216 13.70 -9.33 -22.39
N ALA A 217 14.56 -10.07 -21.69
CA ALA A 217 15.05 -11.37 -22.17
C ALA A 217 13.91 -12.41 -22.33
N VAL A 218 12.96 -12.43 -21.40
CA VAL A 218 11.78 -13.30 -21.47
C VAL A 218 10.87 -12.91 -22.65
N MET A 219 10.66 -11.63 -22.90
CA MET A 219 9.89 -11.16 -24.06
C MET A 219 10.55 -11.59 -25.37
N SER A 220 11.86 -11.37 -25.49
CA SER A 220 12.64 -11.72 -26.68
C SER A 220 12.71 -13.23 -26.93
N ARG A 221 12.59 -14.06 -25.89
CA ARG A 221 12.56 -15.52 -26.04
C ARG A 221 11.18 -16.04 -26.44
N ASP A 222 10.12 -15.47 -25.86
CA ASP A 222 8.77 -16.03 -25.96
C ASP A 222 7.96 -15.47 -27.14
N ILE A 223 8.36 -14.33 -27.72
CA ILE A 223 7.56 -13.60 -28.72
C ILE A 223 8.36 -13.18 -29.97
N ASP A 224 9.63 -12.75 -29.84
CA ASP A 224 10.52 -12.49 -31.00
C ASP A 224 10.95 -13.81 -31.67
#